data_AF-A0A1H3RBX4-F1
#
_entry.id   AF-A0A1H3RBX4-F1
#
_cell.length_a   1.000
_cell.length_b   1.000
_cell.length_c   1.000
_cell.angle_alpha   90.00
_cell.angle_beta   90.00
_cell.angle_gamma   90.00
#
_symmetry.space_group_name_H-M   'P 1'
#
loop_
_entity.id
_entity.type
_entity.pdbx_description
1 polymer ?
#
loop_
_entity_poly.entity_id
_entity_poly.type
_entity_poly.pdbx_seq_one_letter_code
_entity_poly.pdbx_strand_id
1 'polypeptide(L)' 'MDLPPDMEERVACSITAAIKYEIPANILLAIAEKEGGKPGQWVRNSNGTHDVGSMQFNTAYLQDLSKYGITPDHVA' A
#
# COMPACT_ATOMS: atom_id res chain seq x y z
N MET A 1 13.40 -21.25 4.23
CA MET A 1 14.10 -19.95 4.14
C MET A 1 13.28 -19.03 5.00
N ASP A 2 13.83 -18.62 6.14
CA ASP A 2 13.12 -17.73 7.05
C ASP A 2 13.10 -16.32 6.46
N LEU A 3 11.92 -15.71 6.41
CA LEU A 3 11.77 -14.34 5.91
C LEU A 3 12.35 -13.36 6.94
N PRO A 4 12.85 -12.19 6.51
CA PRO A 4 13.15 -11.10 7.43
C PRO A 4 11.91 -10.75 8.28
N PRO A 5 12.06 -10.41 9.58
CA PRO A 5 10.92 -10.16 10.46
C PRO A 5 9.95 -9.09 9.95
N ASP A 6 10.45 -8.04 9.31
CA ASP A 6 9.65 -6.96 8.72
C ASP A 6 8.82 -7.44 7.51
N MET A 7 9.28 -8.47 6.81
CA MET A 7 8.58 -9.06 5.69
C MET A 7 7.52 -10.04 6.19
N GLU A 8 7.82 -10.81 7.23
CA GLU A 8 6.88 -11.72 7.87
C GLU A 8 5.66 -10.97 8.43
N GLU A 9 5.88 -9.87 9.16
CA GLU A 9 4.80 -9.02 9.68
C GLU A 9 3.93 -8.46 8.55
N ARG A 10 4.54 -7.93 7.49
CA ARG A 10 3.82 -7.39 6.33
C ARG A 10 2.95 -8.45 5.64
N VAL A 11 3.47 -9.66 5.45
CA VAL A 11 2.74 -10.76 4.82
C VAL A 11 1.57 -11.19 5.70
N ALA A 12 1.79 -11.40 7.01
CA ALA A 12 0.74 -11.82 7.93
C ALA A 12 -0.39 -10.78 8.04
N CYS A 13 -0.04 -9.49 8.16
CA CYS A 13 -1.01 -8.39 8.20
C CYS A 13 -1.79 -8.28 6.89
N SER A 14 -1.11 -8.41 5.74
CA SER A 14 -1.76 -8.37 4.42
C SER A 14 -2.73 -9.53 4.21
N ILE A 15 -2.37 -10.76 4.61
CA ILE A 15 -3.25 -11.93 4.54
C ILE A 15 -4.47 -11.73 5.46
N THR A 16 -4.26 -11.25 6.68
CA THR A 16 -5.35 -10.99 7.64
C THR A 16 -6.32 -9.93 7.10
N ALA A 17 -5.79 -8.83 6.54
CA ALA A 17 -6.60 -7.80 5.89
C ALA A 17 -7.35 -8.37 4.68
N ALA A 18 -6.69 -9.20 3.88
CA ALA A 18 -7.29 -9.80 2.70
C ALA A 18 -8.50 -10.68 3.04
N ILE A 19 -8.38 -11.50 4.09
CA ILE A 19 -9.49 -12.32 4.61
C ILE A 19 -10.62 -11.42 5.12
N LYS A 20 -10.28 -10.40 5.94
CA LYS A 20 -11.28 -9.51 6.56
C LYS A 20 -12.12 -8.74 5.53
N TYR A 21 -11.49 -8.31 4.44
CA TYR A 21 -12.15 -7.53 3.39
C TYR A 21 -12.54 -8.38 2.17
N GLU A 22 -12.44 -9.71 2.27
CA GLU A 22 -12.81 -10.67 1.23
C GLU A 22 -12.14 -10.41 -0.13
N ILE A 23 -10.88 -9.96 -0.10
CA ILE A 23 -10.06 -9.74 -1.30
C ILE A 23 -9.05 -10.89 -1.48
N PRO A 24 -8.71 -11.29 -2.73
CA PRO A 24 -7.72 -12.34 -2.95
C PRO A 24 -6.32 -11.94 -2.44
N ALA A 25 -5.83 -12.66 -1.42
CA ALA A 25 -4.54 -12.37 -0.78
C ALA A 25 -3.36 -12.42 -1.75
N ASN A 26 -3.39 -13.33 -2.73
CA ASN A 26 -2.36 -13.44 -3.76
C ASN A 26 -2.26 -12.20 -4.64
N ILE A 27 -3.39 -11.57 -4.97
CA ILE A 27 -3.41 -10.34 -5.78
C ILE A 27 -2.91 -9.16 -4.94
N LEU A 28 -3.35 -9.05 -3.69
CA LEU A 28 -2.88 -7.99 -2.79
C LEU A 28 -1.35 -8.03 -2.59
N LEU A 29 -0.81 -9.23 -2.34
CA LEU A 29 0.62 -9.43 -2.18
C LEU A 29 1.39 -9.18 -3.49
N ALA A 30 0.85 -9.61 -4.63
CA ALA A 30 1.48 -9.37 -5.93
C ALA A 30 1.54 -7.87 -6.30
N ILE A 31 0.51 -7.09 -5.95
CA ILE A 31 0.53 -5.63 -6.12
C ILE A 31 1.60 -5.03 -5.22
N ALA A 32 1.64 -5.39 -3.93
CA ALA A 32 2.65 -4.88 -3.00
C ALA A 32 4.08 -5.17 -3.48
N GLU A 33 4.32 -6.38 -3.98
CA GLU A 33 5.61 -6.77 -4.55
C GLU A 33 5.93 -5.97 -5.82
N LYS A 34 4.93 -5.75 -6.68
CA LYS A 34 5.12 -5.02 -7.94
C LYS A 34 5.39 -3.53 -7.73
N GLU A 35 4.69 -2.91 -6.78
CA GLU A 35 4.88 -1.50 -6.43
C GLU A 35 6.20 -1.29 -5.68
N GLY A 36 6.58 -2.24 -4.81
CA GLY A 36 7.88 -2.22 -4.13
C GLY A 36 8.08 -1.02 -3.19
N GLY A 37 6.98 -0.38 -2.78
CA GLY A 37 6.99 0.75 -1.86
C GLY A 37 7.39 0.33 -0.44
N LYS A 38 7.68 1.33 0.38
CA LYS A 38 7.98 1.18 1.81
C LYS A 38 7.05 2.05 2.65
N PRO A 39 6.78 1.67 3.91
CA PRO A 39 6.12 2.58 4.85
C PRO A 39 6.87 3.92 4.95
N GLY A 40 6.13 5.02 4.92
CA GLY A 40 6.58 6.40 4.86
C GLY A 40 7.14 6.86 3.51
N GLN A 41 7.15 6.03 2.46
CA GLN A 41 7.77 6.40 1.18
C GLN A 41 6.90 7.35 0.38
N TRP A 42 7.51 8.42 -0.15
CA TRP A 42 6.89 9.33 -1.10
C TRP A 42 7.76 9.42 -2.35
N VAL A 43 7.20 9.05 -3.50
CA VAL A 43 7.89 9.14 -4.80
C VAL A 43 7.23 10.24 -5.62
N ARG A 44 8.02 11.23 -6.04
CA ARG A 44 7.52 12.36 -6.82
C ARG A 44 7.43 12.01 -8.30
N ASN A 45 6.28 12.27 -8.91
CA ASN A 45 6.03 12.09 -10.33
C ASN A 45 6.28 13.37 -11.13
N SER A 46 6.55 13.21 -12.43
CA SER A 46 6.80 14.32 -13.36
C SER A 46 5.61 15.26 -13.54
N ASN A 47 4.39 14.75 -13.36
CA ASN A 47 3.15 15.52 -13.42
C ASN A 47 2.82 16.27 -12.10
N GLY A 48 3.71 16.23 -11.10
CA GLY A 48 3.55 16.93 -9.82
C GLY A 48 2.80 16.16 -8.73
N THR A 49 2.29 14.96 -9.03
CA THR A 49 1.69 14.06 -8.02
C THR A 49 2.78 13.29 -7.26
N HIS A 50 2.38 12.57 -6.20
CA HIS A 50 3.26 11.64 -5.49
C HIS A 50 2.61 10.26 -5.37
N ASP A 51 3.43 9.22 -5.35
CA ASP A 51 3.01 7.86 -4.99
C ASP A 51 3.45 7.57 -3.56
N VAL A 52 2.51 7.09 -2.74
CA VAL A 52 2.61 7.10 -1.28
C VAL A 52 2.56 5.68 -0.70
N GLY A 53 3.54 5.40 0.15
CA GLY A 53 3.65 4.22 1.01
C GLY A 53 3.87 2.90 0.29
N SER A 54 3.59 1.80 1.01
CA SER A 54 3.93 0.43 0.58
C SER A 54 3.29 0.02 -0.75
N MET A 55 2.10 0.55 -1.03
CA MET A 55 1.31 0.25 -2.24
C MET A 55 1.37 1.39 -3.28
N GLN A 56 2.21 2.41 -3.05
CA GLN A 56 2.43 3.52 -3.99
C GLN A 56 1.13 4.18 -4.48
N PHE A 57 0.21 4.48 -3.55
CA PHE A 57 -1.05 5.16 -3.90
C PHE A 57 -0.78 6.58 -4.41
N ASN A 58 -1.30 6.90 -5.59
CA ASN A 58 -1.11 8.23 -6.17
C ASN A 58 -1.97 9.30 -5.46
N THR A 59 -1.38 10.46 -5.18
CA THR A 59 -2.07 11.59 -4.52
C THR A 59 -3.29 12.11 -5.28
N ALA A 60 -3.32 12.00 -6.61
CA ALA A 60 -4.51 12.39 -7.38
C ALA A 60 -5.70 11.47 -7.07
N TYR A 61 -5.46 10.15 -6.95
CA TYR A 61 -6.51 9.22 -6.58
C TYR A 61 -6.92 9.36 -5.11
N LEU A 62 -5.96 9.62 -4.22
CA LEU A 62 -6.27 9.91 -2.81
C LEU A 62 -7.15 11.15 -2.64
N GLN A 63 -7.01 12.15 -3.52
CA GLN A 63 -7.89 13.31 -3.53
C GLN A 63 -9.35 12.92 -3.79
N ASP A 64 -9.62 11.97 -4.69
CA ASP A 64 -10.97 11.47 -4.95
C ASP A 64 -11.55 10.69 -3.77
N LEU A 65 -10.68 10.01 -3.00
CA LEU A 65 -11.05 9.25 -1.81
C LEU A 65 -11.23 10.10 -0.54
N SER A 66 -10.79 11.37 -0.56
CA SER A 66 -10.91 12.29 0.57
C SER A 66 -12.36 12.49 1.04
N LYS A 67 -13.34 12.36 0.14
CA LYS A 67 -14.78 12.38 0.46
C LYS A 67 -15.23 11.26 1.40
N TYR A 68 -14.45 10.17 1.47
CA TYR A 68 -14.66 9.06 2.40
C TYR A 68 -13.77 9.18 3.66
N GLY A 69 -13.09 10.31 3.83
CA GLY A 69 -12.16 10.55 4.93
C GLY A 69 -10.81 9.88 4.76
N ILE A 70 -10.47 9.36 3.58
CA ILE A 70 -9.17 8.73 3.34
C ILE A 70 -8.16 9.81 2.96
N THR A 71 -7.10 9.95 3.76
CA THR A 71 -6.00 10.92 3.53
C THR A 71 -4.70 10.19 3.21
N PRO A 72 -3.68 10.89 2.69
CA PRO A 72 -2.35 10.29 2.48
C PRO A 72 -1.75 9.65 3.73
N ASP A 73 -2.05 10.16 4.92
CA ASP A 73 -1.56 9.60 6.18
C ASP A 73 -2.07 8.19 6.47
N HIS A 74 -3.19 7.77 5.87
CA HIS A 74 -3.70 6.40 6.01
C HIS A 74 -2.93 5.38 5.17
N VAL A 75 -2.17 5.83 4.17
CA VAL A 75 -1.44 4.95 3.25
C VAL A 75 0.06 5.18 3.27
N ALA A 76 0.54 6.20 3.98
CA ALA A 76 1.95 6.54 4.15
C ALA A 76 2.75 5.38 4.72
#